data_AF-A0A382R862-F1
#
_entry.id   AF-A0A382R862-F1
#
_cell.length_a   1.000
_cell.length_b   1.000
_cell.length_c   1.000
_cell.angle_alpha   90.00
_cell.angle_beta   90.00
_cell.angle_gamma   90.00
#
_symmetry.space_group_name_H-M   'P 1'
#
loop_
_entity.id
_entity.type
_entity.pdbx_description
1 polymer ?
#
loop_
_entity_poly.entity_id
_entity_poly.type
_entity_poly.pdbx_seq_one_letter_code
_entity_poly.pdbx_strand_id
1 'polypeptide(L)'
;MEAITASAEDLPTRKKEPLVLICQFGVLTEELIINQNLENAYSLLGGVQSWEAYQADNMDLSRWSRQTILPEIGMAGQRKLQDSKITIVGMGGLGCPAAQTLAASGVGNLQLIDGDVIELSNLHRQPLYNINDIGQAKVSIARKSLKKLNEKLTVIAEDRYLDESNGQELLKDAD
;
A
#
# COMPACT_ATOMS: atom_id res chain seq x y z
N MET A 1 19.23 -31.29 -6.38
CA MET A 1 20.25 -30.24 -6.59
C MET A 1 20.79 -29.90 -5.22
N GLU A 2 22.09 -30.03 -5.00
CA GLU A 2 22.70 -29.52 -3.76
C GLU A 2 22.66 -28.00 -3.76
N ALA A 3 22.41 -27.39 -2.61
CA ALA A 3 22.44 -25.94 -2.46
C ALA A 3 23.90 -25.46 -2.59
N ILE A 4 24.13 -24.49 -3.48
CA ILE A 4 25.41 -23.80 -3.57
C ILE A 4 25.36 -22.63 -2.59
N THR A 5 26.26 -22.63 -1.61
CA THR A 5 26.42 -21.50 -0.67
C THR A 5 27.46 -20.54 -1.23
N ALA A 6 27.07 -19.29 -1.42
CA ALA A 6 27.96 -18.20 -1.79
C ALA A 6 27.81 -17.07 -0.77
N SER A 7 28.94 -16.44 -0.46
CA SER A 7 29.03 -15.21 0.32
C SER A 7 29.13 -14.01 -0.60
N ALA A 8 29.15 -12.83 -0.01
CA ALA A 8 29.31 -11.61 -0.79
C ALA A 8 30.72 -11.44 -1.37
N GLU A 9 31.73 -12.09 -0.77
CA GLU A 9 33.10 -12.13 -1.30
C GLU A 9 33.16 -12.89 -2.63
N ASP A 10 32.18 -13.76 -2.88
CA ASP A 10 32.03 -14.53 -4.12
C ASP A 10 31.33 -13.73 -5.24
N LEU A 11 30.93 -12.47 -4.98
CA LEU A 11 30.32 -11.63 -6.00
C LEU A 11 31.32 -11.33 -7.13
N PRO A 12 30.86 -11.34 -8.39
CA PRO A 12 31.72 -11.07 -9.53
C PRO A 12 32.36 -9.68 -9.42
N THR A 13 33.68 -9.61 -9.56
CA THR A 13 34.49 -8.38 -9.47
C THR A 13 34.31 -7.41 -10.64
N ARG A 14 33.25 -7.55 -11.46
CA ARG A 14 32.97 -6.71 -12.63
C ARG A 14 32.43 -5.35 -12.20
N LYS A 15 33.29 -4.50 -11.62
CA LYS A 15 32.97 -3.16 -11.10
C LYS A 15 32.36 -2.17 -12.11
N LYS A 16 32.37 -2.47 -13.42
CA LYS A 16 31.89 -1.57 -14.49
C LYS A 16 30.50 -1.89 -15.03
N GLU A 17 29.97 -3.09 -14.79
CA GLU A 17 28.64 -3.48 -15.28
C GLU A 17 27.64 -3.44 -14.13
N PRO A 18 26.38 -2.99 -14.36
CA PRO A 18 25.36 -3.02 -13.31
C PRO A 18 25.06 -4.47 -12.91
N LEU A 19 25.11 -4.74 -11.61
CA LEU A 19 24.80 -6.03 -11.02
C LEU A 19 23.40 -5.98 -10.40
N VAL A 20 22.52 -6.90 -10.79
CA VAL A 20 21.23 -7.08 -10.10
C VAL A 20 21.35 -8.28 -9.17
N LEU A 21 21.21 -8.04 -7.87
CA LEU A 21 21.18 -9.07 -6.84
C LEU A 21 19.74 -9.43 -6.52
N ILE A 22 19.46 -10.73 -6.45
CA ILE A 22 18.12 -11.26 -6.22
C ILE A 22 18.17 -12.28 -5.09
N CYS A 23 17.32 -12.07 -4.09
CA CYS A 23 16.92 -13.09 -3.12
C CYS A 23 15.39 -13.25 -3.15
N GLN A 24 14.86 -14.11 -2.27
CA GLN A 24 13.43 -14.44 -2.28
C GLN A 24 12.52 -13.20 -2.17
N PHE A 25 12.86 -12.25 -1.29
CA PHE A 25 12.04 -11.05 -1.01
C PHE A 25 12.76 -9.71 -1.20
N GLY A 26 14.02 -9.73 -1.64
CA GLY A 26 14.84 -8.53 -1.87
C GLY A 26 15.53 -7.93 -0.62
N VAL A 27 15.17 -8.38 0.59
CA VAL A 27 15.69 -7.81 1.86
C VAL A 27 17.16 -8.11 2.08
N LEU A 28 17.58 -9.38 1.93
CA LEU A 28 18.97 -9.78 2.15
C LEU A 28 19.90 -9.11 1.14
N THR A 29 19.44 -8.93 -0.09
CA THR A 29 20.23 -8.31 -1.15
C THR A 29 20.33 -6.80 -0.98
N GLU A 30 19.27 -6.13 -0.48
CA GLU A 30 19.33 -4.71 -0.12
C GLU A 30 20.33 -4.48 1.03
N GLU A 31 20.25 -5.30 2.08
CA GLU A 31 21.17 -5.24 3.22
C GLU A 31 22.62 -5.47 2.76
N LEU A 32 22.86 -6.45 1.90
CA LEU A 32 24.20 -6.76 1.41
C LEU A 32 24.83 -5.60 0.63
N ILE A 33 24.06 -4.96 -0.25
CA ILE A 33 24.52 -3.82 -1.05
C ILE A 33 24.94 -2.67 -0.14
N ILE A 34 24.14 -2.37 0.88
CA ILE A 34 24.39 -1.28 1.81
C ILE A 34 25.61 -1.60 2.69
N ASN A 35 25.62 -2.76 3.34
CA ASN A 35 26.64 -3.11 4.33
C ASN A 35 28.04 -3.28 3.71
N GLN A 36 28.12 -3.69 2.44
CA GLN A 36 29.39 -3.86 1.74
C GLN A 36 29.73 -2.71 0.81
N ASN A 37 28.90 -1.67 0.78
CA ASN A 37 29.07 -0.51 -0.09
C ASN A 37 29.32 -0.93 -1.55
N LEU A 38 28.49 -1.85 -2.06
CA LEU A 38 28.62 -2.40 -3.40
C LEU A 38 28.22 -1.34 -4.43
N GLU A 39 29.20 -0.75 -5.09
CA GLU A 39 28.98 0.18 -6.19
C GLU A 39 28.36 -0.55 -7.39
N ASN A 40 27.44 0.11 -8.10
CA ASN A 40 26.73 -0.42 -9.27
C ASN A 40 25.96 -1.73 -9.02
N ALA A 41 25.59 -2.03 -7.77
CA ALA A 41 24.73 -3.14 -7.43
C ALA A 41 23.31 -2.66 -7.08
N TYR A 42 22.31 -3.39 -7.54
CA TYR A 42 20.88 -3.07 -7.38
C TYR A 42 20.14 -4.28 -6.83
N SER A 43 19.24 -4.07 -5.87
CA SER A 43 18.34 -5.11 -5.38
C SER A 43 17.07 -5.13 -6.22
N LEU A 44 16.58 -6.32 -6.58
CA LEU A 44 15.23 -6.47 -7.12
C LEU A 44 14.21 -6.25 -5.99
N LEU A 45 13.46 -5.15 -6.06
CA LEU A 45 12.46 -4.79 -5.05
C LEU A 45 11.39 -5.89 -4.93
N GLY A 46 11.22 -6.44 -3.73
CA GLY A 46 10.32 -7.58 -3.47
C GLY A 46 10.81 -8.94 -3.96
N GLY A 47 12.04 -9.01 -4.48
CA GLY A 47 12.72 -10.25 -4.84
C GLY A 47 12.01 -11.10 -5.89
N VAL A 48 12.33 -12.39 -5.92
CA VAL A 48 11.73 -13.37 -6.84
C VAL A 48 10.21 -13.41 -6.71
N GLN A 49 9.68 -13.29 -5.48
CA GLN A 49 8.25 -13.41 -5.24
C GLN A 49 7.44 -12.30 -5.94
N SER A 50 7.91 -11.06 -5.88
CA SER A 50 7.25 -9.96 -6.61
C SER A 50 7.40 -10.09 -8.13
N TRP A 51 8.54 -10.63 -8.60
CA TRP A 51 8.74 -10.93 -10.03
C TRP A 51 7.79 -12.01 -10.56
N GLU A 52 7.61 -13.10 -9.80
CA GLU A 52 6.67 -14.17 -10.14
C GLU A 52 5.22 -13.65 -10.19
N ALA A 53 4.82 -12.85 -9.20
CA ALA A 53 3.48 -12.23 -9.19
C ALA A 53 3.27 -11.28 -10.37
N TYR A 54 4.30 -10.50 -10.73
CA TYR A 54 4.24 -9.63 -11.90
C TYR A 54 4.08 -10.43 -13.20
N GLN A 55 4.83 -11.52 -13.38
CA GLN A 55 4.72 -12.34 -14.59
C GLN A 55 3.39 -13.11 -14.69
N ALA A 56 2.88 -13.62 -13.57
CA ALA A 56 1.65 -14.40 -13.57
C ALA A 56 0.39 -13.53 -13.72
N ASP A 57 0.32 -12.42 -12.98
CA ASP A 57 -0.93 -11.66 -12.76
C ASP A 57 -0.81 -10.18 -13.16
N ASN A 58 0.31 -9.75 -13.74
CA ASN A 58 0.62 -8.35 -14.05
C ASN A 58 0.51 -7.42 -12.82
N MET A 59 0.78 -7.99 -11.64
CA MET A 59 0.60 -7.33 -10.36
C MET A 59 1.95 -7.04 -9.71
N ASP A 60 2.28 -5.76 -9.59
CA ASP A 60 3.45 -5.30 -8.85
C ASP A 60 3.16 -5.29 -7.34
N LEU A 61 3.78 -6.24 -6.62
CA LEU A 61 3.70 -6.40 -5.17
C LEU A 61 4.92 -5.87 -4.42
N SER A 62 5.87 -5.28 -5.13
CA SER A 62 7.15 -4.85 -4.57
C SER A 62 6.99 -3.84 -3.42
N ARG A 63 5.97 -2.97 -3.50
CA ARG A 63 5.55 -2.01 -2.46
C ARG A 63 5.24 -2.67 -1.12
N TRP A 64 4.70 -3.89 -1.14
CA TRP A 64 4.26 -4.64 0.03
C TRP A 64 5.22 -5.80 0.36
N SER A 65 6.44 -5.77 -0.17
CA SER A 65 7.48 -6.77 0.11
C SER A 65 7.71 -6.99 1.61
N ARG A 66 7.75 -5.93 2.41
CA ARG A 66 7.97 -6.02 3.87
C ARG A 66 6.84 -6.74 4.61
N GLN A 67 5.60 -6.60 4.16
CA GLN A 67 4.46 -7.28 4.79
C GLN A 67 4.25 -8.70 4.25
N THR A 68 4.54 -8.95 2.96
CA THR A 68 4.44 -10.28 2.34
C THR A 68 5.48 -11.28 2.86
N ILE A 69 6.55 -10.81 3.49
CA ILE A 69 7.51 -11.67 4.21
C ILE A 69 6.90 -12.30 5.47
N LEU A 70 5.94 -11.62 6.10
CA LEU A 70 5.32 -12.11 7.33
C LEU A 70 4.49 -13.38 7.02
N PRO A 71 4.73 -14.52 7.68
CA PRO A 71 4.00 -15.76 7.41
C PRO A 71 2.48 -15.64 7.55
N GLU A 72 2.02 -14.75 8.42
CA GLU A 72 0.60 -14.48 8.69
C GLU A 72 -0.09 -13.76 7.53
N ILE A 73 0.67 -13.04 6.70
CA ILE A 73 0.16 -12.30 5.54
C ILE A 73 0.53 -13.07 4.27
N GLY A 74 1.83 -13.19 3.98
CA GLY A 74 2.30 -13.83 2.76
C GLY A 74 1.79 -13.14 1.49
N MET A 75 2.07 -13.76 0.35
CA MET A 75 1.53 -13.30 -0.94
C MET A 75 0.00 -13.46 -1.03
N ALA A 76 -0.53 -14.54 -0.43
CA ALA A 76 -1.96 -14.84 -0.45
C ALA A 76 -2.77 -13.84 0.37
N GLY A 77 -2.29 -13.44 1.56
CA GLY A 77 -2.94 -12.41 2.37
C GLY A 77 -2.87 -11.04 1.71
N GLN A 78 -1.76 -10.71 1.03
CA GLN A 78 -1.69 -9.47 0.27
C GLN A 78 -2.73 -9.39 -0.84
N ARG A 79 -2.90 -10.48 -1.60
CA ARG A 79 -3.93 -10.58 -2.64
C ARG A 79 -5.32 -10.40 -2.04
N LYS A 80 -5.61 -11.06 -0.93
CA LYS A 80 -6.88 -10.88 -0.21
C LYS A 80 -7.14 -9.42 0.12
N LEU A 81 -6.15 -8.70 0.68
CA LEU A 81 -6.30 -7.26 0.97
C LEU A 81 -6.62 -6.47 -0.31
N GLN A 82 -5.90 -6.72 -1.41
CA GLN A 82 -6.13 -6.03 -2.68
C GLN A 82 -7.52 -6.32 -3.26
N ASP A 83 -8.04 -7.52 -3.06
CA ASP A 83 -9.38 -7.89 -3.54
C ASP A 83 -10.49 -7.37 -2.61
N SER A 84 -10.17 -7.02 -1.36
CA SER A 84 -11.15 -6.57 -0.36
C SER A 84 -11.83 -5.25 -0.70
N LYS A 85 -13.07 -5.13 -0.22
CA LYS A 85 -13.94 -3.95 -0.27
C LYS A 85 -14.33 -3.54 1.14
N ILE A 86 -13.83 -2.39 1.57
CA ILE A 86 -14.09 -1.87 2.91
C ILE A 86 -14.85 -0.56 2.83
N THR A 87 -15.95 -0.46 3.58
CA THR A 87 -16.71 0.77 3.74
C THR A 87 -16.37 1.45 5.07
N ILE A 88 -16.04 2.74 5.01
CA ILE A 88 -15.76 3.59 6.17
C ILE A 88 -16.85 4.65 6.26
N VAL A 89 -17.58 4.64 7.38
CA VAL A 89 -18.60 5.62 7.71
C VAL A 89 -17.99 6.66 8.65
N GLY A 90 -17.95 7.91 8.21
CA GLY A 90 -17.32 9.03 8.89
C GLY A 90 -15.83 9.12 8.58
N MET A 91 -15.46 10.19 7.88
CA MET A 91 -14.08 10.57 7.54
C MET A 91 -13.55 11.66 8.47
N GLY A 92 -13.84 11.49 9.77
CA GLY A 92 -13.35 12.33 10.86
C GLY A 92 -12.05 11.81 11.49
N GLY A 93 -11.89 12.03 12.79
CA GLY A 93 -10.64 11.71 13.52
C GLY A 93 -10.31 10.21 13.62
N LEU A 94 -11.29 9.33 13.40
CA LEU A 94 -11.09 7.88 13.37
C LEU A 94 -10.99 7.35 11.92
N GLY A 95 -11.88 7.81 11.04
CA GLY A 95 -11.89 7.38 9.64
C GLY A 95 -10.63 7.78 8.88
N CYS A 96 -10.06 8.96 9.15
CA CYS A 96 -8.82 9.40 8.51
C CYS A 96 -7.65 8.44 8.73
N PRO A 97 -7.21 8.14 9.98
CA PRO A 97 -6.11 7.21 10.21
C PRO A 97 -6.44 5.77 9.78
N ALA A 98 -7.70 5.33 9.92
CA ALA A 98 -8.12 4.01 9.44
C ALA A 98 -7.95 3.89 7.92
N ALA A 99 -8.49 4.83 7.15
CA ALA A 99 -8.39 4.84 5.69
C ALA A 99 -6.94 4.94 5.21
N GLN A 100 -6.11 5.77 5.86
CA GLN A 100 -4.68 5.86 5.55
C GLN A 100 -3.98 4.51 5.73
N THR A 101 -4.24 3.84 6.85
CA THR A 101 -3.63 2.55 7.16
C THR A 101 -4.07 1.49 6.15
N LEU A 102 -5.37 1.37 5.88
CA LEU A 102 -5.90 0.40 4.90
C LEU A 102 -5.33 0.63 3.49
N ALA A 103 -5.27 1.89 3.05
CA ALA A 103 -4.69 2.25 1.77
C ALA A 103 -3.19 1.90 1.70
N ALA A 104 -2.42 2.19 2.75
CA ALA A 104 -0.99 1.86 2.84
C ALA A 104 -0.76 0.34 2.83
N SER A 105 -1.58 -0.41 3.57
CA SER A 105 -1.53 -1.87 3.66
C SER A 105 -1.93 -2.57 2.35
N GLY A 106 -2.47 -1.83 1.38
CA GLY A 106 -2.78 -2.35 0.06
C GLY A 106 -4.19 -2.89 -0.10
N VAL A 107 -5.14 -2.42 0.72
CA VAL A 107 -6.56 -2.63 0.40
C VAL A 107 -6.86 -2.03 -0.97
N GLY A 108 -7.57 -2.77 -1.83
CA GLY A 108 -7.79 -2.32 -3.20
C GLY A 108 -9.03 -1.46 -3.39
N ASN A 109 -10.03 -1.56 -2.51
CA ASN A 109 -11.28 -0.83 -2.64
C ASN A 109 -11.72 -0.24 -1.30
N LEU A 110 -11.85 1.10 -1.27
CA LEU A 110 -12.44 1.83 -0.14
C LEU A 110 -13.68 2.59 -0.59
N GLN A 111 -14.77 2.46 0.16
CA GLN A 111 -15.93 3.34 0.05
C GLN A 111 -15.99 4.23 1.29
N LEU A 112 -16.04 5.54 1.06
CA LEU A 112 -16.05 6.55 2.13
C LEU A 112 -17.41 7.23 2.15
N ILE A 113 -18.05 7.26 3.31
CA ILE A 113 -19.37 7.88 3.50
C ILE A 113 -19.23 8.96 4.58
N ASP A 114 -19.37 10.22 4.20
CA ASP A 114 -19.39 11.36 5.13
C ASP A 114 -20.03 12.55 4.42
N GLY A 115 -21.02 13.19 5.06
CA GLY A 115 -21.72 14.37 4.54
C GLY A 115 -21.19 15.70 5.08
N ASP A 116 -20.12 15.68 5.86
CA ASP A 116 -19.48 16.88 6.39
C ASP A 116 -18.48 17.52 5.41
N VAL A 117 -18.25 18.82 5.63
CA VAL A 117 -17.14 19.57 5.04
C VAL A 117 -15.98 19.71 6.03
N ILE A 118 -14.81 20.06 5.51
CA ILE A 118 -13.59 20.26 6.30
C ILE A 118 -13.63 21.62 7.00
N GLU A 119 -13.32 21.62 8.30
CA GLU A 119 -13.23 22.82 9.12
C GLU A 119 -11.84 23.00 9.74
N LEU A 120 -11.46 24.22 10.10
CA LEU A 120 -10.20 24.50 10.79
C LEU A 120 -10.07 23.69 12.11
N SER A 121 -11.17 23.58 12.85
CA SER A 121 -11.28 22.82 14.12
C SER A 121 -11.00 21.33 13.96
N ASN A 122 -11.05 20.81 12.73
CA ASN A 122 -10.90 19.39 12.42
C ASN A 122 -9.44 19.00 12.17
N LEU A 123 -8.59 19.93 11.72
CA LEU A 123 -7.26 19.64 11.17
C LEU A 123 -6.28 19.01 12.18
N HIS A 124 -6.43 19.28 13.48
CA HIS A 124 -5.52 18.72 14.50
C HIS A 124 -5.61 17.19 14.66
N ARG A 125 -6.68 16.57 14.19
CA ARG A 125 -6.93 15.12 14.33
C ARG A 125 -7.35 14.42 13.05
N GLN A 126 -7.46 15.14 11.93
CA GLN A 126 -7.92 14.61 10.65
C GLN A 126 -6.80 14.77 9.60
N PRO A 127 -5.77 13.91 9.64
CA PRO A 127 -4.50 14.12 8.91
C PRO A 127 -4.60 13.98 7.38
N LEU A 128 -5.76 13.62 6.84
CA LEU A 128 -5.99 13.60 5.39
C LEU A 128 -6.24 14.98 4.79
N TYR A 129 -6.44 16.00 5.63
CA TYR A 129 -6.86 17.35 5.25
C TYR A 129 -5.81 18.38 5.63
N ASN A 130 -5.76 19.48 4.89
CA ASN A 130 -4.93 20.64 5.19
C ASN A 130 -5.72 21.95 5.12
N ILE A 131 -5.05 23.07 5.42
CA ILE A 131 -5.68 24.39 5.50
C ILE A 131 -6.34 24.85 4.19
N ASN A 132 -5.84 24.40 3.03
CA ASN A 132 -6.39 24.75 1.72
C ASN A 132 -7.64 23.93 1.37
N ASP A 133 -7.97 22.93 2.18
CA ASP A 133 -9.12 22.04 1.97
C ASP A 133 -10.38 22.51 2.71
N ILE A 134 -10.28 23.54 3.55
CA ILE A 134 -11.40 24.05 4.35
C ILE A 134 -12.59 24.41 3.44
N GLY A 135 -13.78 23.98 3.85
CA GLY A 135 -15.03 24.17 3.11
C GLY A 135 -15.28 23.14 2.00
N GLN A 136 -14.32 22.26 1.68
CA GLN A 136 -14.53 21.16 0.74
C GLN A 136 -15.07 19.92 1.46
N ALA A 137 -15.83 19.08 0.74
CA ALA A 137 -16.36 17.83 1.25
C ALA A 137 -15.23 16.89 1.70
N LYS A 138 -15.37 16.33 2.91
CA LYS A 138 -14.36 15.44 3.52
C LYS A 138 -14.03 14.25 2.62
N VAL A 139 -15.05 13.54 2.14
CA VAL A 139 -14.86 12.36 1.26
C VAL A 139 -14.13 12.68 -0.04
N SER A 140 -14.34 13.87 -0.60
CA SER A 140 -13.71 14.29 -1.86
C SER A 140 -12.21 14.50 -1.69
N ILE A 141 -11.81 15.18 -0.61
CA ILE A 141 -10.39 15.39 -0.29
C ILE A 141 -9.74 14.10 0.21
N ALA A 142 -10.43 13.33 1.06
CA ALA A 142 -9.94 12.04 1.52
C ALA A 142 -9.59 11.12 0.33
N ARG A 143 -10.48 11.01 -0.66
CA ARG A 143 -10.20 10.28 -1.90
C ARG A 143 -8.93 10.77 -2.61
N LYS A 144 -8.78 12.08 -2.80
CA LYS A 144 -7.58 12.65 -3.43
C LYS A 144 -6.31 12.32 -2.65
N SER A 145 -6.35 12.45 -1.33
CA SER A 145 -5.22 12.18 -0.44
C SER A 145 -4.85 10.69 -0.43
N LEU A 146 -5.83 9.79 -0.38
CA LEU A 146 -5.60 8.34 -0.40
C LEU A 146 -5.04 7.85 -1.75
N LYS A 147 -5.51 8.43 -2.87
CA LYS A 147 -4.93 8.11 -4.20
C LYS A 147 -3.49 8.57 -4.37
N LYS A 148 -3.04 9.60 -3.63
CA LYS A 148 -1.61 9.97 -3.59
C LYS A 148 -0.77 8.93 -2.85
N LEU A 149 -1.35 8.24 -1.88
CA LEU A 149 -0.68 7.20 -1.10
C LEU A 149 -0.59 5.88 -1.89
N ASN A 150 -1.69 5.50 -2.54
CA ASN A 150 -1.76 4.32 -3.40
C ASN A 150 -2.60 4.65 -4.65
N GLU A 151 -1.94 4.85 -5.79
CA GLU A 151 -2.60 5.23 -7.04
C GLU A 151 -3.54 4.14 -7.59
N LYS A 152 -3.27 2.88 -7.26
CA LYS A 152 -4.06 1.71 -7.70
C LYS A 152 -5.31 1.50 -6.83
N LEU A 153 -5.42 2.20 -5.70
CA LEU A 153 -6.59 2.13 -4.83
C LEU A 153 -7.82 2.71 -5.54
N THR A 154 -8.88 1.91 -5.59
CA THR A 154 -10.22 2.39 -5.94
C THR A 154 -10.85 3.04 -4.72
N VAL A 155 -11.30 4.29 -4.87
CA VAL A 155 -11.99 5.01 -3.80
C VAL A 155 -13.30 5.58 -4.31
N ILE A 156 -14.40 5.12 -3.72
CA ILE A 156 -15.75 5.66 -3.90
C ILE A 156 -15.99 6.67 -2.78
N ALA A 157 -16.48 7.86 -3.13
CA ALA A 157 -16.72 8.96 -2.21
C ALA A 157 -18.20 9.33 -2.24
N GLU A 158 -18.90 9.03 -1.15
CA GLU A 158 -20.33 9.27 -0.95
C GLU A 158 -20.50 10.49 -0.04
N ASP A 159 -20.76 11.65 -0.64
CA ASP A 159 -20.95 12.93 0.07
C ASP A 159 -22.38 13.06 0.60
N ARG A 160 -22.74 12.16 1.53
CA ARG A 160 -24.04 12.07 2.18
C ARG A 160 -23.91 11.35 3.51
N TYR A 161 -24.87 11.59 4.41
CA TYR A 161 -24.95 10.85 5.67
C TYR A 161 -25.52 9.45 5.44
N LEU A 162 -25.01 8.48 6.19
CA LEU A 162 -25.62 7.16 6.32
C LEU A 162 -26.87 7.29 7.20
N ASP A 163 -28.00 6.76 6.72
CA ASP A 163 -29.26 6.68 7.45
C ASP A 163 -30.01 5.39 7.14
N GLU A 164 -31.17 5.20 7.76
CA GLU A 164 -32.00 4.00 7.60
C GLU A 164 -32.47 3.79 6.15
N SER A 165 -32.60 4.86 5.36
CA SER A 165 -33.10 4.80 3.99
C SER A 165 -32.05 4.34 2.98
N ASN A 166 -30.76 4.57 3.27
CA ASN A 166 -29.65 4.30 2.34
C ASN A 166 -28.67 3.23 2.82
N GLY A 167 -28.79 2.75 4.06
CA GLY A 167 -27.85 1.79 4.65
C GLY A 167 -27.69 0.48 3.88
N GLN A 168 -28.80 -0.11 3.42
CA GLN A 168 -28.72 -1.34 2.61
C GLN A 168 -27.99 -1.11 1.27
N GLU A 169 -28.26 0.01 0.60
CA GLU A 169 -27.61 0.34 -0.67
C GLU A 169 -26.10 0.55 -0.48
N LEU A 170 -25.74 1.33 0.53
CA LEU A 170 -24.36 1.80 0.76
C LEU A 170 -23.44 0.73 1.34
N LEU A 171 -23.99 -0.28 2.02
CA LEU A 171 -23.20 -1.31 2.69
C LEU A 171 -23.23 -2.68 2.00
N LYS A 172 -24.01 -2.85 0.92
CA LYS A 172 -24.28 -4.17 0.29
C LYS A 172 -23.04 -4.95 -0.17
N ASP A 173 -21.99 -4.25 -0.60
CA ASP A 173 -20.81 -4.83 -1.25
C ASP A 173 -19.57 -4.82 -0.33
N ALA A 174 -19.72 -4.40 0.93
CA ALA A 174 -18.64 -4.43 1.91
C ALA A 174 -18.42 -5.86 2.41
N ASP A 175 -17.15 -6.25 2.56
CA ASP A 175 -16.75 -7.55 3.14
C ASP A 175 -16.96 -7.63 4.67
#